data_AF-A0A816GJD8-F1
#
_entry.id   AF-A0A816GJD8-F1
#
_cell.length_a   1.000
_cell.length_b   1.000
_cell.length_c   1.000
_cell.angle_alpha   90.00
_cell.angle_beta   90.00
_cell.angle_gamma   90.00
#
_symmetry.space_group_name_H-M   'P 1'
#
loop_
_entity.id
_entity.type
_entity.pdbx_description
1 polymer ?
#
loop_
_entity_poly.entity_id
_entity_poly.type
_entity_poly.pdbx_seq_one_letter_code
_entity_poly.pdbx_strand_id
1 'polypeptide(L)'
;MYTSASEVWNGLAKNATEGLGSPTLIIPTTALLFLGQVLPFMNLGSLIYQQINNSSTSYWFHLYSTMTLISVVSAYLPRILGITRFRQDWRGAILHPFGIVLLLGIQWYAFARKIIGCKTSWRNRAYV
;
A
#
# COMPACT_ATOMS: atom_id res chain seq x y z
N MET A 1 4.62 -25.60 1.16
CA MET A 1 4.95 -24.19 0.88
C MET A 1 4.46 -23.88 -0.53
N TYR A 2 4.09 -22.62 -0.81
CA TYR A 2 3.62 -22.21 -2.13
C TYR A 2 4.71 -22.48 -3.19
N THR A 3 4.33 -23.08 -4.31
CA THR A 3 5.20 -23.50 -5.40
C THR A 3 5.14 -22.55 -6.60
N SER A 4 4.14 -21.66 -6.64
CA SER A 4 3.95 -20.69 -7.73
C SER A 4 3.46 -19.34 -7.23
N ALA A 5 3.63 -18.30 -8.04
CA ALA A 5 3.12 -16.96 -7.76
C ALA A 5 1.58 -16.92 -7.61
N SER A 6 0.86 -17.75 -8.37
CA SER A 6 -0.60 -17.90 -8.26
C SER A 6 -0.99 -18.46 -6.89
N GLU A 7 -0.25 -19.45 -6.39
CA GLU A 7 -0.51 -20.00 -5.06
C GLU A 7 -0.24 -18.97 -3.95
N VAL A 8 0.84 -18.17 -4.07
CA VAL A 8 1.13 -17.06 -3.14
C VAL A 8 0.01 -16.02 -3.17
N TRP A 9 -0.40 -15.59 -4.36
CA TRP A 9 -1.48 -14.60 -4.54
C TRP A 9 -2.79 -15.08 -3.90
N ASN A 10 -3.19 -16.33 -4.17
CA ASN A 10 -4.40 -16.92 -3.62
C ASN A 10 -4.32 -17.05 -2.09
N GLY A 11 -3.15 -17.41 -1.56
CA GLY A 11 -2.89 -17.45 -0.13
C GLY A 11 -3.04 -16.08 0.54
N LEU A 12 -2.43 -15.04 -0.03
CA LEU A 12 -2.54 -13.67 0.46
C LEU A 12 -3.97 -13.14 0.36
N ALA A 13 -4.67 -13.40 -0.74
CA ALA A 13 -6.06 -13.01 -0.92
C ALA A 13 -7.00 -13.67 0.10
N LYS A 14 -6.72 -14.92 0.51
CA LYS A 14 -7.47 -15.57 1.59
C LYS A 14 -7.29 -14.81 2.91
N ASN A 15 -6.04 -14.55 3.32
CA ASN A 15 -5.76 -13.79 4.55
C ASN A 15 -6.37 -12.38 4.50
N ALA A 16 -6.39 -11.75 3.32
CA ALA A 16 -7.05 -10.48 3.13
C ALA A 16 -8.58 -10.60 3.31
N THR A 17 -9.22 -11.66 2.81
CA THR A 17 -10.68 -11.88 2.98
C THR A 17 -11.08 -11.97 4.45
N GLU A 18 -10.26 -12.64 5.27
CA GLU A 18 -10.47 -12.79 6.72
C GLU A 18 -10.08 -11.52 7.52
N GLY A 19 -9.25 -10.65 6.94
CA GLY A 19 -8.76 -9.43 7.56
C GLY A 19 -9.20 -8.15 6.86
N LEU A 20 -8.22 -7.47 6.23
CA LEU A 20 -8.35 -6.10 5.71
C LEU A 20 -9.34 -5.97 4.54
N GLY A 21 -9.60 -7.06 3.81
CA GLY A 21 -10.56 -7.15 2.70
C GLY A 21 -12.00 -7.45 3.14
N SER A 22 -12.34 -7.29 4.42
CA SER A 22 -13.72 -7.43 4.90
C SER A 22 -14.55 -6.18 4.58
N PRO A 23 -15.89 -6.28 4.44
CA PRO A 23 -16.75 -5.15 4.05
C PRO A 23 -16.63 -3.93 4.98
N THR A 24 -16.40 -4.15 6.27
CA THR A 24 -16.26 -3.08 7.27
C THR A 24 -14.89 -2.43 7.26
N LEU A 25 -13.84 -3.16 6.85
CA LEU A 25 -12.46 -2.68 6.90
C LEU A 25 -11.92 -2.20 5.55
N ILE A 26 -12.48 -2.64 4.43
CA ILE A 26 -11.90 -2.38 3.09
C ILE A 26 -11.72 -0.88 2.82
N ILE A 27 -12.74 -0.06 3.10
CA ILE A 27 -12.67 1.40 2.89
C ILE A 27 -11.69 2.08 3.85
N PRO A 28 -11.84 1.97 5.20
CA PRO A 28 -10.95 2.71 6.11
C PRO A 28 -9.49 2.26 5.97
N THR A 29 -9.23 0.98 5.72
CA THR A 29 -7.87 0.48 5.53
C THR A 29 -7.29 0.91 4.17
N THR A 30 -8.09 0.91 3.10
CA THR A 30 -7.69 1.47 1.81
C THR A 30 -7.33 2.95 1.95
N ALA A 31 -8.18 3.74 2.59
CA ALA A 31 -7.94 5.17 2.80
C ALA A 31 -6.65 5.40 3.61
N LEU A 32 -6.49 4.72 4.74
CA LEU A 32 -5.31 4.87 5.59
C LEU A 32 -4.01 4.49 4.85
N LEU A 33 -4.01 3.36 4.14
CA LEU A 33 -2.82 2.86 3.45
C LEU A 33 -2.52 3.69 2.19
N PHE A 34 -3.53 4.04 1.40
CA PHE A 34 -3.33 4.84 0.20
C PHE A 34 -2.87 6.26 0.55
N LEU A 35 -3.61 6.96 1.43
CA LEU A 35 -3.29 8.34 1.80
C LEU A 35 -1.98 8.43 2.58
N GLY A 36 -1.67 7.44 3.42
CA GLY A 36 -0.49 7.45 4.27
C GLY A 36 0.79 6.91 3.61
N GLN A 37 0.68 6.00 2.65
CA GLN A 37 1.84 5.25 2.15
C GLN A 37 2.00 5.26 0.62
N VAL A 38 1.00 5.72 -0.14
CA VAL A 38 1.08 5.81 -1.62
C VAL A 38 1.03 7.27 -2.08
N LEU A 39 0.01 8.01 -1.62
CA LEU A 39 -0.22 9.41 -2.00
C LEU A 39 0.99 10.33 -1.75
N PRO A 40 1.77 10.21 -0.65
CA PRO A 40 2.94 11.06 -0.44
C PRO A 40 3.96 10.99 -1.58
N PHE A 41 4.11 9.80 -2.19
CA PHE A 41 5.04 9.58 -3.29
C PHE A 41 4.49 10.04 -4.64
N MET A 42 3.17 9.93 -4.83
CA MET A 42 2.51 10.55 -5.98
C MET A 42 2.67 12.08 -5.94
N ASN A 43 2.49 12.68 -4.76
CA ASN A 43 2.70 14.12 -4.54
C ASN A 43 4.16 14.52 -4.79
N LEU A 44 5.13 13.70 -4.36
CA LEU A 44 6.54 13.94 -4.64
C LEU A 44 6.82 13.92 -6.16
N GLY A 45 6.24 12.97 -6.88
CA GLY A 45 6.34 12.90 -8.34
C GLY A 45 5.76 14.13 -9.03
N SER A 46 4.56 14.58 -8.62
CA SER A 46 3.96 15.80 -9.17
C SER A 46 4.70 17.08 -8.78
N LEU A 47 5.34 17.13 -7.61
CA LEU A 47 6.22 18.23 -7.21
C LEU A 47 7.43 18.33 -8.13
N ILE A 48 8.12 17.20 -8.38
CA ILE A 48 9.27 17.13 -9.29
C ILE A 48 8.84 17.52 -10.71
N TYR A 49 7.71 16.99 -11.19
CA TYR A 49 7.19 17.32 -12.50
C TYR A 49 6.89 18.82 -12.65
N GLN A 50 6.25 19.44 -11.65
CA GLN A 50 5.99 20.89 -11.68
C GLN A 50 7.27 21.70 -11.66
N GLN A 51 8.26 21.34 -10.84
CA GLN A 51 9.55 22.04 -10.77
C GLN A 51 10.31 22.02 -12.10
N ILE A 52 10.22 20.91 -12.86
CA ILE A 52 10.88 20.78 -14.16
C ILE A 52 10.18 21.63 -15.23
N ASN A 53 8.84 21.64 -15.24
CA ASN A 53 8.07 22.26 -16.33
C ASN A 53 7.71 23.72 -16.09
N ASN A 54 7.63 24.14 -14.83
CA ASN A 54 7.23 25.49 -14.44
C ASN A 54 8.21 26.04 -13.39
N SER A 55 8.98 27.06 -13.77
CA SER A 55 9.93 27.72 -12.86
C SER A 55 9.30 28.80 -11.97
N SER A 56 8.00 29.09 -12.15
CA SER A 56 7.30 30.13 -11.40
C SER A 56 6.97 29.67 -9.99
N THR A 57 7.76 30.11 -9.03
CA THR A 57 7.58 29.82 -7.60
C THR A 57 6.51 30.73 -6.99
N SER A 58 5.33 30.17 -6.72
CA SER A 58 4.24 30.83 -5.98
C SER A 58 4.28 30.44 -4.49
N TYR A 59 3.68 31.26 -3.62
CA TYR A 59 3.49 30.92 -2.20
C TYR A 59 2.84 29.54 -2.01
N TRP A 60 1.82 29.24 -2.81
CA TRP A 60 1.13 27.95 -2.78
C TRP A 60 2.04 26.76 -3.13
N PHE A 61 3.02 26.98 -4.00
CA PHE A 61 4.00 25.96 -4.36
C PHE A 61 4.93 25.62 -3.18
N HIS A 62 5.37 26.63 -2.42
CA HIS A 62 6.18 26.41 -1.22
C HIS A 62 5.41 25.69 -0.10
N LEU A 63 4.14 26.04 0.10
CA LEU A 63 3.30 25.32 1.05
C LEU A 63 3.11 23.86 0.62
N TYR A 64 2.79 23.63 -0.66
CA TYR A 64 2.64 22.28 -1.20
C TYR A 64 3.92 21.44 -1.07
N SER A 65 5.09 22.03 -1.37
CA SER A 65 6.37 21.33 -1.30
C SER A 65 6.74 20.94 0.14
N THR A 66 6.55 21.85 1.11
CA THR A 66 6.82 21.56 2.54
C THR A 66 5.89 20.46 3.07
N MET A 67 4.60 20.51 2.77
CA MET A 67 3.65 19.46 3.17
C MET A 67 3.99 18.12 2.52
N THR A 68 4.39 18.12 1.25
CA THR A 68 4.84 16.91 0.53
C THR A 68 6.05 16.29 1.22
N LEU A 69 7.07 17.09 1.54
CA LEU A 69 8.26 16.61 2.24
C LEU A 69 7.93 16.01 3.61
N ILE A 70 7.10 16.68 4.41
CA ILE A 70 6.65 16.18 5.72
C ILE A 70 5.92 14.84 5.56
N SER A 71 5.04 14.72 4.56
CA SER A 71 4.29 13.49 4.30
C SER A 71 5.19 12.33 3.88
N VAL A 72 6.19 12.57 3.04
CA VAL A 72 7.17 11.56 2.58
C VAL A 72 8.03 11.08 3.74
N VAL A 73 8.53 12.00 4.57
CA VAL A 73 9.32 11.65 5.76
C VAL A 73 8.47 10.83 6.73
N SER A 74 7.22 11.24 6.96
CA SER A 74 6.30 10.52 7.85
C SER A 74 5.96 9.11 7.34
N ALA A 75 5.81 8.94 6.03
CA ALA A 75 5.58 7.63 5.41
C ALA A 75 6.79 6.70 5.55
N TYR A 76 8.02 7.22 5.36
CA TYR A 76 9.25 6.43 5.44
C TYR A 76 9.77 6.18 6.86
N LEU A 77 9.44 7.05 7.82
CA LEU A 77 9.98 6.98 9.18
C LEU A 77 9.82 5.59 9.82
N PRO A 78 8.65 4.92 9.80
CA PRO A 78 8.51 3.58 10.37
C PRO A 78 9.39 2.54 9.67
N ARG A 79 9.66 2.69 8.37
CA ARG A 79 10.49 1.77 7.60
C ARG A 79 11.97 1.94 7.95
N ILE A 80 12.43 3.19 8.08
CA ILE A 80 13.79 3.50 8.52
C ILE A 80 14.03 2.99 9.93
N LEU A 81 13.08 3.22 10.85
CA LEU A 81 13.13 2.64 12.21
C LEU A 81 13.14 1.10 12.18
N GLY A 82 12.44 0.49 11.23
CA GLY A 82 12.46 -0.95 10.99
C GLY A 82 13.84 -1.48 10.62
N ILE A 83 14.53 -0.79 9.71
CA ILE A 83 15.91 -1.12 9.31
C ILE A 83 16.86 -0.97 10.50
N THR A 84 16.81 0.16 11.20
CA THR A 84 17.80 0.45 12.25
C THR A 84 17.59 -0.38 13.51
N ARG A 85 16.34 -0.55 13.96
CA ARG A 85 16.01 -1.25 15.20
C ARG A 85 15.95 -2.76 15.04
N PHE A 86 15.38 -3.24 13.92
CA PHE A 86 15.12 -4.66 13.70
C PHE A 86 15.99 -5.28 12.61
N ARG A 87 16.95 -4.53 12.05
CA ARG A 87 17.85 -4.99 10.98
C ARG A 87 17.09 -5.54 9.77
N GLN A 88 15.94 -4.94 9.48
CA GLN A 88 15.19 -5.27 8.27
C GLN A 88 16.00 -4.89 7.03
N ASP A 89 15.84 -5.66 5.95
CA ASP A 89 16.52 -5.38 4.70
C ASP A 89 16.05 -4.02 4.13
N TRP A 90 17.02 -3.17 3.78
CA TRP A 90 16.77 -1.81 3.29
C TRP A 90 16.03 -1.81 1.96
N ARG A 91 16.20 -2.86 1.14
CA ARG A 91 15.49 -3.03 -0.13
C ARG A 91 13.98 -3.08 0.09
N GLY A 92 13.55 -3.72 1.18
CA GLY A 92 12.14 -3.79 1.57
C GLY A 92 11.54 -2.44 1.95
N ALA A 93 12.34 -1.52 2.51
CA ALA A 93 11.89 -0.16 2.78
C ALA A 93 11.67 0.63 1.49
N ILE A 94 12.61 0.56 0.54
CA ILE A 94 12.50 1.27 -0.75
C ILE A 94 11.29 0.76 -1.55
N LEU A 95 11.08 -0.56 -1.56
CA LEU A 95 9.96 -1.18 -2.26
C LEU A 95 8.63 -1.07 -1.49
N HIS A 96 8.60 -0.42 -0.32
CA HIS A 96 7.42 -0.38 0.54
C HIS A 96 6.18 0.20 -0.15
N PRO A 97 6.25 1.35 -0.85
CA PRO A 97 5.06 1.91 -1.52
C PRO A 97 4.49 0.95 -2.56
N PHE A 98 5.34 0.25 -3.32
CA PHE A 98 4.91 -0.79 -4.26
C PHE A 98 4.28 -1.99 -3.55
N GLY A 99 4.84 -2.41 -2.41
CA GLY A 99 4.26 -3.44 -1.56
C GLY A 99 2.87 -3.07 -1.05
N ILE A 100 2.64 -1.80 -0.69
CA ILE A 100 1.32 -1.30 -0.30
C ILE A 100 0.34 -1.29 -1.48
N VAL A 101 0.76 -0.86 -2.68
CA VAL A 101 -0.09 -0.92 -3.88
C VAL A 101 -0.51 -2.36 -4.18
N LEU A 102 0.42 -3.32 -4.09
CA LEU A 102 0.10 -4.75 -4.23
C LEU A 102 -0.86 -5.24 -3.15
N LEU A 103 -0.65 -4.84 -1.89
CA LEU A 103 -1.53 -5.19 -0.78
C LEU A 103 -2.97 -4.67 -1.01
N LEU A 104 -3.11 -3.41 -1.42
CA LEU A 104 -4.40 -2.82 -1.77
C LEU A 104 -5.07 -3.60 -2.91
N GLY A 105 -4.31 -3.94 -3.96
CA GLY A 105 -4.80 -4.77 -5.06
C GLY A 105 -5.32 -6.14 -4.59
N ILE A 106 -4.57 -6.80 -3.70
CA ILE A 106 -4.96 -8.09 -3.12
C ILE A 106 -6.21 -7.97 -2.24
N GLN A 107 -6.35 -6.90 -1.45
CA GLN A 107 -7.53 -6.65 -0.60
C GLN A 107 -8.79 -6.47 -1.43
N TRP A 108 -8.73 -5.65 -2.49
CA TRP A 108 -9.86 -5.44 -3.39
C TRP A 108 -10.19 -6.68 -4.22
N TYR A 109 -9.17 -7.42 -4.66
CA TYR A 109 -9.37 -8.72 -5.31
C TYR A 109 -10.09 -9.72 -4.40
N ALA A 110 -9.66 -9.82 -3.13
CA ALA A 110 -10.27 -10.67 -2.12
C ALA A 110 -11.73 -10.27 -1.85
N PHE A 111 -11.99 -8.98 -1.69
CA PHE A 111 -13.33 -8.44 -1.47
C PHE A 111 -14.26 -8.72 -2.66
N ALA A 112 -13.78 -8.49 -3.90
CA ALA A 112 -14.55 -8.78 -5.10
C ALA A 112 -14.92 -10.28 -5.19
N ARG A 113 -13.97 -11.18 -4.93
CA ARG A 113 -14.25 -12.63 -4.88
C ARG A 113 -15.28 -13.00 -3.81
N LYS A 114 -15.24 -12.33 -2.66
CA LYS A 114 -16.22 -12.53 -1.58
C LYS A 114 -17.62 -12.12 -2.04
N ILE A 115 -17.77 -10.96 -2.69
CA ILE A 115 -19.06 -10.50 -3.23
C ILE A 115 -19.60 -11.50 -4.27
N ILE A 116 -18.74 -12.08 -5.10
CA ILE A 116 -19.11 -13.05 -6.14
C ILE A 116 -19.41 -14.45 -5.55
N GLY A 117 -19.18 -14.66 -4.25
CA GLY A 117 -19.45 -15.95 -3.58
C GLY A 117 -18.41 -17.03 -3.88
N CYS A 118 -17.22 -16.66 -4.34
CA CYS A 118 -16.14 -17.62 -4.56
C CYS A 118 -15.65 -18.18 -3.22
N LYS A 119 -15.91 -19.47 -2.98
CA LYS A 119 -15.45 -20.17 -1.77
C LYS A 119 -13.93 -20.40 -1.82
N THR A 120 -13.20 -19.90 -0.84
CA THR A 120 -11.79 -20.25 -0.62
C THR A 120 -11.70 -21.61 0.08
N SER A 121 -11.45 -22.67 -0.70
CA SER A 121 -11.18 -24.02 -0.19
C SER A 121 -9.75 -24.13 0.33
N TRP A 122 -9.55 -24.62 1.56
CA TRP A 122 -8.22 -25.04 2.03
C TRP A 122 -8.32 -26.40 2.71
N ARG A 123 -7.55 -27.39 2.20
CA ARG A 123 -7.38 -28.73 2.78
C ARG A 123 -8.73 -29.42 3.11
N ASN A 124 -9.66 -29.43 2.16
CA ASN A 124 -11.03 -29.97 2.29
C ASN A 124 -11.96 -29.29 3.31
N ARG A 125 -11.64 -28.07 3.76
CA ARG A 125 -12.58 -27.24 4.52
C ARG A 125 -13.02 -26.08 3.63
N ALA A 126 -14.31 -26.05 3.31
CA ALA A 126 -14.96 -24.90 2.71
C ALA A 126 -15.31 -23.92 3.83
N TYR A 127 -14.64 -22.76 3.85
CA TYR A 127 -15.06 -21.64 4.70
C TYR A 127 -16.09 -20.84 3.91
N VAL A 128 -17.27 -20.64 4.52
CA VAL A 128 -18.40 -19.84 3.99
C VAL A 128 -18.19 -18.39 4.41
#